data_AF-A0A1C4ZFA7-F1
#
_entry.id   AF-A0A1C4ZFA7-F1
#
_cell.length_a   1.000
_cell.length_b   1.000
_cell.length_c   1.000
_cell.angle_alpha   90.00
_cell.angle_beta   90.00
_cell.angle_gamma   90.00
#
_symmetry.space_group_name_H-M   'P 1'
#
loop_
_entity.id
_entity.type
_entity.pdbx_description
1 polymer ?
#
loop_
_entity_poly.entity_id
_entity_poly.type
_entity_poly.pdbx_seq_one_letter_code
_entity_poly.pdbx_strand_id
1 'polypeptide(L)'
;MDHPRELTAEAPRAWDRPVVTVPMLICLALVGGQFPSFSAQANLFTLGTGGALIWVGLSNRVPRRPAPARLPSGALWWLLPVTVFGVFEGATFVLNAGDEFPTFSRLADPLLEDHLVRSAAWFAWLAAFWGLVRR
;
A
#
# COMPACT_ATOMS: atom_id res chain seq x y z
N MET A 1 -44.55 -11.33 -21.14
CA MET A 1 -44.35 -11.82 -19.75
C MET A 1 -42.88 -11.56 -19.43
N ASP A 2 -42.54 -10.32 -19.11
CA ASP A 2 -41.19 -9.92 -18.75
C ASP A 2 -40.89 -10.49 -17.36
N HIS A 3 -39.95 -11.43 -17.28
CA HIS A 3 -39.41 -11.85 -15.99
C HIS A 3 -38.72 -10.64 -15.36
N PRO A 4 -39.13 -10.21 -14.15
CA PRO A 4 -38.30 -9.30 -13.39
C PRO A 4 -37.00 -10.06 -13.16
N ARG A 5 -35.90 -9.54 -13.72
CA ARG A 5 -34.56 -9.92 -13.27
C ARG A 5 -34.54 -9.63 -11.77
N GLU A 6 -34.77 -10.67 -10.98
CA GLU A 6 -34.46 -10.65 -9.56
C GLU A 6 -33.06 -10.09 -9.47
N LEU A 7 -32.96 -8.93 -8.85
CA LEU A 7 -31.74 -8.36 -8.32
C LEU A 7 -31.19 -9.44 -7.38
N THR A 8 -30.41 -10.37 -7.91
CA THR A 8 -29.52 -11.21 -7.13
C THR A 8 -28.52 -10.25 -6.52
N ALA A 9 -28.86 -9.72 -5.35
CA ALA A 9 -27.94 -9.00 -4.50
C ALA A 9 -26.77 -9.94 -4.28
N GLU A 10 -25.67 -9.67 -4.97
CA GLU A 10 -24.48 -10.49 -4.93
C GLU A 10 -24.09 -10.64 -3.45
N ALA A 11 -24.09 -11.88 -2.94
CA ALA A 11 -23.92 -12.13 -1.52
C ALA A 11 -22.64 -11.43 -1.03
N PRO A 12 -22.66 -10.75 0.13
CA PRO A 12 -21.49 -10.03 0.64
C PRO A 12 -20.28 -10.97 0.68
N ARG A 13 -19.24 -10.64 -0.09
CA ARG A 13 -18.08 -11.52 -0.25
C ARG A 13 -17.33 -11.56 1.10
N ALA A 14 -16.70 -12.69 1.43
CA ALA A 14 -16.02 -12.85 2.73
C ALA A 14 -14.98 -11.75 3.01
N TRP A 15 -14.35 -11.23 1.96
CA TRP A 15 -13.37 -10.15 1.98
C TRP A 15 -13.98 -8.76 2.23
N ASP A 16 -15.30 -8.61 2.25
CA ASP A 16 -15.94 -7.35 2.64
C ASP A 16 -15.91 -7.17 4.17
N ARG A 17 -15.84 -8.28 4.91
CA ARG A 17 -15.90 -8.29 6.37
C ARG A 17 -14.56 -7.83 6.97
N PRO A 18 -14.56 -6.77 7.82
CA PRO A 18 -13.36 -6.35 8.56
C PRO A 18 -12.74 -7.50 9.35
N VAL A 19 -13.58 -8.40 9.88
CA VAL A 19 -13.18 -9.59 10.65
C VAL A 19 -12.32 -10.57 9.83
N VAL A 20 -12.39 -10.56 8.49
CA VAL A 20 -11.54 -11.42 7.64
C VAL A 20 -10.30 -10.64 7.17
N THR A 21 -10.51 -9.40 6.75
CA THR A 21 -9.46 -8.59 6.11
C THR A 21 -8.44 -8.08 7.11
N VAL A 22 -8.85 -7.57 8.27
CA VAL A 22 -7.94 -7.01 9.26
C VAL A 22 -6.97 -8.08 9.78
N PRO A 23 -7.40 -9.28 10.20
CA PRO A 23 -6.46 -10.33 10.60
C PRO A 23 -5.52 -10.75 9.48
N MET A 24 -6.00 -10.85 8.24
CA MET A 24 -5.15 -11.17 7.10
C MET A 24 -4.06 -10.11 6.88
N LEU A 25 -4.42 -8.82 6.92
CA LEU A 25 -3.46 -7.73 6.81
C LEU A 25 -2.44 -7.76 7.96
N ILE A 26 -2.88 -8.08 9.18
CA ILE A 26 -1.99 -8.25 10.34
C ILE A 26 -1.00 -9.40 10.07
N CYS A 27 -1.47 -10.56 9.63
CA CYS A 27 -0.57 -11.70 9.34
C CYS A 27 0.46 -11.35 8.26
N LEU A 28 0.03 -10.71 7.16
CA LEU A 28 0.93 -10.26 6.11
C LEU A 28 1.95 -9.23 6.64
N ALA A 29 1.51 -8.33 7.50
CA ALA A 29 2.37 -7.32 8.08
C ALA A 29 3.42 -7.90 9.04
N LEU A 30 3.02 -8.87 9.88
CA LEU A 30 3.93 -9.57 10.78
C LEU A 30 5.00 -10.35 10.02
N VAL A 31 4.61 -11.02 8.92
CA VAL A 31 5.54 -11.73 8.04
C VAL A 31 6.49 -10.74 7.36
N GLY A 32 5.95 -9.67 6.77
CA GLY A 32 6.74 -8.63 6.13
C GLY A 32 7.76 -7.96 7.07
N GLY A 33 7.37 -7.77 8.34
CA GLY A 33 8.23 -7.19 9.37
C GLY A 33 9.40 -8.07 9.83
N GLN A 34 9.39 -9.37 9.51
CA GLN A 34 10.51 -10.26 9.82
C GLN A 34 11.70 -10.08 8.87
N PHE A 35 11.46 -9.55 7.66
CA PHE A 35 12.54 -9.36 6.70
C PHE A 35 13.37 -8.12 7.04
N PRO A 36 14.71 -8.20 6.94
CA PRO A 36 15.56 -7.02 7.09
C PRO A 36 15.19 -5.95 6.05
N SER A 37 15.26 -4.68 6.48
CA SER A 37 15.03 -3.51 5.64
C SER A 37 15.85 -3.57 4.37
N PHE A 38 15.21 -3.25 3.23
CA PHE A 38 15.85 -3.21 1.90
C PHE A 38 16.55 -4.51 1.45
N SER A 39 16.30 -5.65 2.11
CA SER A 39 16.82 -6.96 1.69
C SER A 39 16.13 -7.49 0.43
N ALA A 40 16.78 -8.41 -0.27
CA ALA A 40 16.19 -9.10 -1.42
C ALA A 40 14.86 -9.80 -1.05
N GLN A 41 14.76 -10.38 0.14
CA GLN A 41 13.54 -11.03 0.62
C GLN A 41 12.41 -10.01 0.84
N ALA A 42 12.71 -8.87 1.48
CA ALA A 42 11.74 -7.80 1.67
C ALA A 42 11.23 -7.25 0.33
N ASN A 43 12.12 -7.08 -0.66
CA ASN A 43 11.76 -6.62 -1.99
C ASN A 43 10.87 -7.62 -2.73
N LEU A 44 11.21 -8.91 -2.70
CA LEU A 44 10.38 -9.97 -3.30
C LEU A 44 8.99 -10.06 -2.64
N PHE A 45 8.94 -9.96 -1.32
CA PHE A 45 7.67 -9.95 -0.58
C PHE A 45 6.83 -8.72 -0.95
N THR A 46 7.46 -7.53 -1.03
CA THR A 46 6.81 -6.28 -1.47
C THR A 46 6.25 -6.39 -2.87
N LEU A 47 7.04 -6.87 -3.83
CA LEU A 47 6.59 -7.03 -5.21
C LEU A 47 5.48 -8.08 -5.34
N GLY A 48 5.60 -9.21 -4.64
CA GLY A 48 4.60 -10.27 -4.66
C GLY A 48 3.27 -9.83 -4.04
N THR A 49 3.32 -9.27 -2.82
CA THR A 49 2.12 -8.77 -2.14
C THR A 49 1.51 -7.58 -2.89
N GLY A 50 2.32 -6.62 -3.32
CA GLY A 50 1.87 -5.47 -4.10
C GLY A 50 1.22 -5.87 -5.43
N GLY A 51 1.83 -6.79 -6.16
CA GLY A 51 1.28 -7.34 -7.41
C GLY A 51 -0.06 -8.05 -7.18
N ALA A 52 -0.15 -8.89 -6.15
CA ALA A 52 -1.40 -9.56 -5.77
C ALA A 52 -2.50 -8.56 -5.40
N LEU A 53 -2.16 -7.52 -4.65
CA LEU A 53 -3.06 -6.44 -4.27
C LEU A 53 -3.58 -5.67 -5.49
N ILE A 54 -2.68 -5.27 -6.41
CA ILE A 54 -3.05 -4.61 -7.68
C ILE A 54 -4.00 -5.50 -8.49
N TRP A 55 -3.68 -6.79 -8.63
CA TRP A 55 -4.53 -7.75 -9.32
C TRP A 55 -5.93 -7.85 -8.69
N VAL A 56 -6.02 -7.90 -7.36
CA VAL A 56 -7.30 -7.89 -6.64
C VAL A 56 -8.09 -6.59 -6.90
N GLY A 57 -7.43 -5.44 -6.91
CA GLY A 57 -8.07 -4.15 -7.21
C GLY A 57 -8.55 -4.01 -8.66
N LEU A 58 -7.78 -4.52 -9.62
CA LEU A 58 -8.09 -4.47 -11.06
C LEU A 58 -9.18 -5.48 -11.45
N SER A 59 -9.23 -6.64 -10.81
CA SER A 59 -10.21 -7.69 -11.11
C SER A 59 -11.65 -7.36 -10.70
N ASN A 60 -11.93 -6.13 -10.22
CA ASN A 60 -13.22 -5.70 -9.68
C ASN A 60 -13.79 -6.68 -8.63
N ARG A 61 -12.91 -7.42 -7.96
CA ARG A 61 -13.31 -8.42 -6.97
C ARG A 61 -13.69 -7.79 -5.63
N VAL A 62 -13.38 -6.52 -5.44
CA VAL A 62 -13.71 -5.73 -4.25
C VAL A 62 -14.80 -4.70 -4.61
N PRO A 63 -15.90 -4.60 -3.83
CA PRO A 63 -16.89 -3.54 -4.01
C PRO A 63 -16.23 -2.17 -3.86
N ARG A 64 -16.28 -1.38 -4.92
CA ARG A 64 -15.78 0.01 -4.92
C ARG A 64 -16.85 0.90 -4.31
N ARG A 65 -16.47 1.78 -3.38
CA ARG A 65 -17.33 2.92 -3.04
C ARG A 65 -17.34 3.88 -4.23
N PRO A 66 -18.33 4.79 -4.31
CA PRO A 66 -18.30 5.82 -5.32
C PRO A 66 -17.07 6.72 -5.09
N ALA A 67 -16.17 6.73 -6.08
CA ALA A 67 -15.04 7.65 -6.07
C ALA A 67 -15.54 9.10 -6.12
N PRO A 68 -14.88 10.03 -5.40
CA PRO A 68 -15.22 11.45 -5.51
C PRO A 68 -15.05 11.91 -6.96
N ALA A 69 -16.05 12.62 -7.49
CA ALA A 69 -16.07 13.07 -8.89
C ALA A 69 -14.93 14.02 -9.26
N ARG A 70 -14.26 14.62 -8.26
CA ARG A 70 -13.10 15.49 -8.43
C ARG A 70 -12.09 15.22 -7.31
N LEU A 71 -10.82 15.25 -7.67
CA LEU A 71 -9.73 15.34 -6.70
C LEU A 71 -9.87 16.67 -5.94
N PRO A 72 -9.74 16.68 -4.61
CA PRO A 72 -9.74 17.93 -3.86
C PRO A 72 -8.57 18.79 -4.34
N SER A 73 -8.74 20.11 -4.39
CA SER A 73 -7.68 21.06 -4.79
C SER A 73 -6.41 20.90 -3.95
N GLY A 74 -6.55 20.47 -2.69
CA GLY A 74 -5.44 20.10 -1.80
C GLY A 74 -4.57 18.93 -2.28
N ALA A 75 -5.07 18.04 -3.15
CA ALA A 75 -4.29 16.91 -3.66
C ALA A 75 -3.11 17.38 -4.53
N LEU A 76 -3.27 18.47 -5.27
CA LEU A 76 -2.21 19.03 -6.10
C LEU A 76 -1.03 19.53 -5.25
N TRP A 77 -1.31 20.06 -4.04
CA TRP A 77 -0.29 20.50 -3.09
C TRP A 77 0.57 19.36 -2.56
N TRP A 78 0.10 18.10 -2.64
CA TRP A 78 0.89 16.92 -2.30
C TRP A 78 1.82 16.48 -3.43
N LEU A 79 1.56 16.87 -4.69
CA LEU A 79 2.47 16.54 -5.79
C LEU A 79 3.82 17.22 -5.63
N LEU A 80 3.83 18.49 -5.20
CA LEU A 80 5.06 19.25 -5.03
C LEU A 80 6.07 18.58 -4.07
N PRO A 81 5.71 18.25 -2.81
CA PRO A 81 6.64 17.58 -1.90
C PRO A 81 7.02 16.19 -2.42
N VAL A 82 6.07 15.42 -2.97
CA VAL A 82 6.36 14.08 -3.53
C VAL A 82 7.38 14.17 -4.66
N THR A 83 7.22 15.12 -5.59
CA THR A 83 8.16 15.32 -6.69
C THR A 83 9.51 15.80 -6.20
N VAL A 84 9.56 16.80 -5.32
CA VAL A 84 10.82 17.32 -4.78
C VAL A 84 11.60 16.23 -4.04
N PHE A 85 10.95 15.52 -3.12
CA PHE A 85 11.60 14.45 -2.37
C PHE A 85 11.98 13.27 -3.26
N GLY A 86 11.15 12.89 -4.22
CA GLY A 86 11.47 11.83 -5.17
C GLY A 86 12.66 12.16 -6.08
N VAL A 87 12.74 13.40 -6.58
CA VAL A 87 13.88 13.86 -7.37
C VAL A 87 15.14 13.91 -6.53
N PHE A 88 15.06 14.41 -5.29
CA PHE A 88 16.21 14.46 -4.39
C PHE A 88 16.72 13.06 -4.05
N GLU A 89 15.84 12.13 -3.69
CA GLU A 89 16.17 10.73 -3.42
C GLU A 89 16.83 10.06 -4.65
N GLY A 90 16.25 10.25 -5.83
CA GLY A 90 16.78 9.67 -7.07
C GLY A 90 18.14 10.26 -7.46
N ALA A 91 18.29 11.59 -7.35
CA ALA A 91 19.53 12.27 -7.69
C ALA A 91 20.67 11.88 -6.72
N THR A 92 20.40 11.89 -5.41
CA THR A 92 21.41 11.52 -4.39
C THR A 92 21.82 10.06 -4.51
N PHE A 93 20.88 9.16 -4.83
CA PHE A 93 21.16 7.75 -5.11
C PHE A 93 22.03 7.56 -6.36
N VAL A 94 21.66 8.17 -7.50
CA VAL A 94 22.41 8.02 -8.78
C VAL A 94 23.80 8.64 -8.69
N LEU A 95 23.93 9.78 -8.02
CA LEU A 95 25.20 10.48 -7.87
C LEU A 95 26.10 9.89 -6.76
N ASN A 96 25.60 8.90 -6.01
CA ASN A 96 26.27 8.32 -4.85
C ASN A 96 26.83 9.40 -3.90
N ALA A 97 25.98 10.37 -3.56
CA ALA A 97 26.35 11.63 -2.88
C ALA A 97 26.93 11.48 -1.46
N GLY A 98 27.13 10.24 -0.98
CA GLY A 98 27.70 9.96 0.33
C GLY A 98 26.76 10.30 1.49
N ASP A 99 27.31 10.28 2.71
CA ASP A 99 26.53 10.51 3.93
C ASP A 99 26.27 11.99 4.23
N GLU A 100 26.86 12.90 3.45
CA GLU A 100 26.57 14.33 3.52
C GLU A 100 25.15 14.66 3.01
N PHE A 101 24.62 13.81 2.13
CA PHE A 101 23.26 13.90 1.60
C PHE A 101 22.57 12.53 1.68
N PRO A 102 22.21 12.08 2.90
CA PRO A 102 21.64 10.76 3.08
C PRO A 102 20.26 10.68 2.41
N THR A 103 20.04 9.57 1.71
CA THR A 103 18.73 9.23 1.15
C THR A 103 17.71 9.01 2.27
N PHE A 104 16.43 9.23 2.00
CA PHE A 104 15.31 8.88 2.88
C PHE A 104 15.36 7.41 3.29
N SER A 105 15.77 6.53 2.37
CA SER A 105 16.03 5.13 2.68
C SER A 105 17.07 4.95 3.80
N ARG A 106 18.19 5.68 3.76
CA ARG A 106 19.20 5.66 4.85
C ARG A 106 18.69 6.29 6.13
N LEU A 107 17.92 7.38 6.04
CA LEU A 107 17.32 8.03 7.21
C LEU A 107 16.27 7.16 7.90
N ALA A 108 15.56 6.33 7.14
CA ALA A 108 14.56 5.41 7.65
C ALA A 108 15.17 4.14 8.26
N ASP A 109 16.40 3.78 7.89
CA ASP A 109 17.02 2.51 8.26
C ASP A 109 17.08 2.28 9.78
N PRO A 110 17.52 3.25 10.61
CA PRO A 110 17.55 3.08 12.07
C PRO A 110 16.17 2.84 12.69
N LEU A 111 15.13 3.44 12.11
CA LEU A 111 13.75 3.22 12.57
C LEU A 111 13.26 1.82 12.19
N LEU A 112 13.71 1.30 11.05
CA LEU A 112 13.31 0.00 10.51
C LEU A 112 14.19 -1.16 11.00
N GLU A 113 15.16 -0.90 11.88
CA GLU A 113 15.87 -1.98 12.58
C GLU A 113 14.92 -2.79 13.48
N ASP A 114 13.94 -2.11 14.09
CA ASP A 114 12.96 -2.73 14.97
C ASP A 114 11.87 -3.48 14.16
N HIS A 115 11.71 -4.76 14.46
CA HIS A 115 10.73 -5.64 13.82
C HIS A 115 9.27 -5.21 14.04
N LEU A 116 8.95 -4.59 15.18
CA LEU A 116 7.63 -4.02 15.47
C LEU A 116 7.38 -2.81 14.59
N VAL A 117 8.36 -1.92 14.44
CA VAL A 117 8.25 -0.73 13.59
C VAL A 117 8.06 -1.14 12.14
N ARG A 118 8.82 -2.14 11.65
CA ARG A 118 8.62 -2.69 10.31
C ARG A 118 7.24 -3.31 10.13
N SER A 119 6.78 -4.09 11.11
CA SER A 119 5.44 -4.70 11.06
C SER A 119 4.35 -3.63 11.03
N ALA A 120 4.50 -2.55 11.81
CA ALA A 120 3.58 -1.42 11.82
C ALA A 120 3.59 -0.67 10.47
N ALA A 121 4.76 -0.43 9.89
CA ALA A 121 4.90 0.19 8.58
C ALA A 121 4.24 -0.65 7.48
N TRP A 122 4.46 -1.98 7.50
CA TRP A 122 3.79 -2.92 6.62
C TRP A 122 2.27 -2.88 6.77
N PHE A 123 1.77 -2.90 8.01
CA PHE A 123 0.34 -2.82 8.27
C PHE A 123 -0.26 -1.50 7.75
N ALA A 124 0.41 -0.38 7.98
CA ALA A 124 -0.01 0.93 7.48
C ALA A 124 -0.08 0.97 5.95
N TRP A 125 0.93 0.43 5.26
CA TRP A 125 0.97 0.36 3.79
C TRP A 125 -0.17 -0.51 3.24
N LEU A 126 -0.37 -1.70 3.81
CA LEU A 126 -1.45 -2.61 3.44
C LEU A 126 -2.84 -2.01 3.70
N ALA A 127 -3.03 -1.36 4.85
CA ALA A 127 -4.28 -0.73 5.23
C ALA A 127 -4.61 0.47 4.32
N ALA A 128 -3.60 1.27 3.95
CA ALA A 128 -3.75 2.37 3.00
C ALA A 128 -4.22 1.86 1.64
N PHE A 129 -3.58 0.80 1.11
CA PHE A 129 -4.02 0.16 -0.13
C PHE A 129 -5.47 -0.36 -0.03
N TRP A 130 -5.78 -1.08 1.04
CA TRP A 130 -7.11 -1.65 1.25
C TRP A 130 -8.20 -0.56 1.34
N GLY A 131 -7.87 0.56 1.99
CA GLY A 131 -8.71 1.75 2.04
C GLY A 131 -8.90 2.41 0.67
N LEU A 132 -7.89 2.37 -0.20
CA LEU A 132 -7.94 2.91 -1.56
C LEU A 132 -8.80 2.04 -2.49
N VAL A 133 -8.63 0.72 -2.48
CA VAL A 133 -9.38 -0.18 -3.37
C VAL A 133 -10.86 -0.27 -3.02
N ARG A 134 -11.21 -0.04 -1.76
CA ARG A 134 -12.60 0.06 -1.33
C ARG A 134 -13.21 1.45 -1.59
N ARG A 135 -12.43 2.45 -2.01
CA ARG A 135 -12.93 3.77 -2.44
C ARG A 135 -13.31 3.78 -3.91
#